data_AF-B1VJ18-F1
#
_entry.id   AF-B1VJ18-F1
#
_cell.length_a   1.000
_cell.length_b   1.000
_cell.length_c   1.000
_cell.angle_alpha   90.00
_cell.angle_beta   90.00
_cell.angle_gamma   90.00
#
_symmetry.space_group_name_H-M   'P 1'
#
loop_
_entity.id
_entity.type
_entity.pdbx_description
1 polymer ?
#
loop_
_entity_poly.entity_id
_entity_poly.type
_entity_poly.pdbx_seq_one_letter_code
_entity_poly.pdbx_strand_id
1 'polypeptide(L)'
;MTSKNLNPRSTELLTATQMKGLLRLGDVVIPGVPARQAASTSGGGALPSFSESGCAAGIDRMLSYMYDDDRTAFQALAVVCAYAPTPLVRLIVAMANANAKFPEPLAGLMRMANLGIKGVVHSLYYSNLGVRLGEELTDSPLIARGSNPNQLPNIHQAIGYETTINQEAYEAALAAADAQNPRD
;
A
#
# COMPACT_ATOMS: atom_id res chain seq x y z
N MET A 1 21.12 -17.83 21.12
CA MET A 1 19.86 -17.56 20.39
C MET A 1 20.22 -16.69 19.21
N THR A 2 20.26 -17.29 18.02
CA THR A 2 20.93 -16.75 16.84
C THR A 2 20.02 -15.73 16.16
N SER A 3 20.44 -14.46 16.17
CA SER A 3 19.82 -13.36 15.44
C SER A 3 19.67 -13.74 13.97
N LYS A 4 18.46 -14.09 13.54
CA LYS A 4 18.13 -14.22 12.12
C LYS A 4 18.34 -12.85 11.50
N ASN A 5 19.22 -12.78 10.50
CA ASN A 5 19.37 -11.64 9.61
C ASN A 5 18.01 -11.35 8.97
N LEU A 6 17.23 -10.44 9.56
CA LEU A 6 16.00 -9.92 8.98
C LEU A 6 16.39 -8.98 7.84
N ASN A 7 16.55 -9.57 6.67
CA ASN A 7 16.62 -8.80 5.43
C ASN A 7 15.26 -8.10 5.29
N PRO A 8 15.17 -6.76 5.18
CA PRO A 8 13.90 -6.03 5.07
C PRO A 8 13.10 -6.33 3.78
N ARG A 9 13.51 -7.37 3.03
CA ARG A 9 12.87 -7.94 1.84
C ARG A 9 12.39 -9.39 2.03
N SER A 10 12.59 -9.99 3.20
CA SER A 10 12.11 -11.35 3.48
C SER A 10 10.79 -11.29 4.23
N THR A 11 9.72 -11.62 3.51
CA THR A 11 8.41 -11.97 4.07
C THR A 11 8.39 -13.43 4.50
N GLU A 12 7.65 -13.76 5.54
CA GLU A 12 7.47 -15.15 5.98
C GLU A 12 6.51 -15.91 5.06
N LEU A 13 5.53 -15.22 4.44
CA LEU A 13 4.47 -15.85 3.65
C LEU A 13 4.65 -15.75 2.13
N LEU A 14 5.59 -14.94 1.64
CA LEU A 14 5.95 -14.89 0.22
C LEU A 14 7.41 -15.28 0.02
N THR A 15 7.64 -16.03 -1.05
CA THR A 15 8.97 -16.25 -1.62
C THR A 15 9.51 -14.98 -2.27
N ALA A 16 10.82 -14.91 -2.49
CA ALA A 16 11.46 -13.80 -3.19
C ALA A 16 10.89 -13.58 -4.62
N THR A 17 10.52 -14.66 -5.31
CA THR A 17 9.88 -14.60 -6.63
C THR A 17 8.50 -13.95 -6.53
N GLN A 18 7.67 -14.36 -5.57
CA GLN A 18 6.35 -13.77 -5.36
C GLN A 18 6.47 -12.29 -4.96
N MET A 19 7.42 -11.94 -4.10
CA MET A 19 7.69 -10.55 -3.75
C MET A 19 8.07 -9.71 -4.99
N LYS A 20 8.95 -10.22 -5.86
CA LYS A 20 9.30 -9.56 -7.13
C LYS A 20 8.06 -9.33 -8.00
N GLY A 21 7.15 -10.31 -8.04
CA GLY A 21 5.90 -10.21 -8.77
C GLY A 21 4.93 -9.18 -8.19
N LEU A 22 4.79 -9.14 -6.87
CA LEU A 22 3.99 -8.15 -6.16
C LEU A 22 4.50 -6.73 -6.45
N LEU A 23 5.80 -6.50 -6.35
CA LEU A 23 6.39 -5.19 -6.66
C LEU A 23 6.08 -4.75 -8.09
N ARG A 24 6.23 -5.66 -9.07
CA ARG A 24 5.92 -5.35 -10.48
C ARG A 24 4.43 -5.11 -10.72
N LEU A 25 3.56 -5.90 -10.10
CA LEU A 25 2.11 -5.71 -10.16
C LEU A 25 1.71 -4.37 -9.55
N GLY A 26 2.27 -4.07 -8.38
CA GLY A 26 2.07 -2.81 -7.68
C GLY A 26 2.49 -1.60 -8.50
N ASP A 27 3.67 -1.64 -9.13
CA ASP A 27 4.14 -0.53 -9.98
C ASP A 27 3.30 -0.32 -11.24
N VAL A 28 2.64 -1.37 -11.74
CA VAL A 28 1.69 -1.25 -12.85
C VAL A 28 0.40 -0.57 -12.39
N VAL A 29 -0.08 -0.89 -11.19
CA VAL A 29 -1.30 -0.30 -10.62
C VAL A 29 -1.03 1.13 -10.11
N ILE A 30 0.13 1.37 -9.49
CA ILE A 30 0.58 2.64 -8.90
C ILE A 30 2.02 2.92 -9.39
N PRO A 31 2.18 3.52 -10.58
CA PRO A 31 3.49 3.81 -11.18
C PRO A 31 4.25 4.99 -10.56
N GLY A 32 3.62 5.72 -9.63
CA GLY A 32 4.14 6.97 -9.10
C GLY A 32 3.94 8.16 -10.05
N VAL A 33 4.16 9.37 -9.52
CA VAL A 33 4.06 10.63 -10.28
C VAL A 33 5.30 11.47 -9.99
N PRO A 34 6.09 11.86 -11.01
CA PRO A 34 7.28 12.67 -10.78
C PRO A 34 6.92 14.09 -10.31
N ALA A 35 7.77 14.69 -9.48
CA ALA A 35 7.57 16.03 -8.89
C ALA A 35 7.24 17.12 -9.93
N ARG A 36 7.82 17.01 -11.14
CA ARG A 36 7.57 17.97 -12.24
C ARG A 36 6.13 17.94 -12.76
N GLN A 37 5.42 16.83 -12.59
CA GLN A 37 4.04 16.64 -13.04
C GLN A 37 3.03 16.88 -11.90
N ALA A 38 3.47 16.73 -10.65
CA ALA A 38 2.67 16.98 -9.44
C ALA A 38 2.47 18.49 -9.15
N ALA A 39 3.35 19.36 -9.65
CA ALA A 39 3.26 20.82 -9.53
C ALA A 39 2.04 21.45 -10.26
N SER A 40 1.34 20.69 -11.12
CA SER A 40 0.11 21.13 -11.79
C SER A 40 -1.14 20.97 -10.90
N THR A 41 -1.04 20.28 -9.77
CA THR A 41 -2.10 20.10 -8.78
C THR A 41 -1.66 20.78 -7.49
N SER A 42 -2.44 21.76 -7.04
CA SER A 42 -2.18 22.61 -5.88
C SER A 42 -1.84 21.82 -4.61
N GLY A 43 -0.55 21.55 -4.39
CA GLY A 43 -0.01 20.87 -3.20
C GLY A 43 0.79 19.58 -3.41
N GLY A 44 1.09 19.15 -4.65
CA GLY A 44 1.68 17.82 -4.89
C GLY A 44 3.22 17.75 -4.95
N GLY A 45 3.84 17.08 -3.98
CA GLY A 45 5.18 16.50 -4.13
C GLY A 45 5.19 15.29 -5.06
N ALA A 46 6.37 14.75 -5.41
CA ALA A 46 6.44 13.48 -6.14
C ALA A 46 5.74 12.36 -5.36
N LEU A 47 4.90 11.58 -6.04
CA LEU A 47 4.34 10.35 -5.47
C LEU A 47 5.26 9.18 -5.82
N PRO A 48 5.80 8.44 -4.83
CA PRO A 48 6.59 7.25 -5.12
C PRO A 48 5.74 6.17 -5.79
N SER A 49 6.36 5.37 -6.66
CA SER A 49 5.73 4.14 -7.13
C SER A 49 5.51 3.15 -5.97
N PHE A 50 4.72 2.10 -6.21
CA PHE A 50 4.46 1.09 -5.20
C PHE A 50 5.76 0.48 -4.64
N SER A 51 6.71 0.10 -5.50
CA SER A 51 7.97 -0.50 -5.09
C SER A 51 8.89 0.47 -4.34
N GLU A 52 8.87 1.75 -4.71
CA GLU A 52 9.66 2.80 -4.04
C GLU A 52 9.11 3.16 -2.65
N SER A 53 7.79 3.00 -2.44
CA SER A 53 7.16 3.32 -1.16
C SER A 53 7.53 2.36 -0.02
N GLY A 54 8.07 1.17 -0.32
CA GLY A 54 8.39 0.15 0.66
C GLY A 54 7.18 -0.53 1.34
N CYS A 55 5.94 -0.17 0.97
CA CYS A 55 4.72 -0.69 1.59
C CYS A 55 4.53 -2.21 1.44
N ALA A 56 5.20 -2.82 0.44
CA ALA A 56 5.15 -4.25 0.19
C ALA A 56 5.63 -5.10 1.38
N ALA A 57 6.45 -4.56 2.29
CA ALA A 57 6.91 -5.33 3.46
C ALA A 57 5.77 -5.62 4.47
N GLY A 58 4.65 -4.88 4.41
CA GLY A 58 3.48 -5.13 5.23
C GLY A 58 2.60 -6.28 4.75
N ILE A 59 2.94 -6.93 3.63
CA ILE A 59 2.12 -7.96 2.97
C ILE A 59 1.78 -9.14 3.89
N ASP A 60 2.69 -9.56 4.77
CA ASP A 60 2.45 -10.70 5.67
C ASP A 60 1.28 -10.45 6.62
N ARG A 61 1.06 -9.21 7.05
CA ARG A 61 -0.10 -8.85 7.88
C ARG A 61 -1.41 -9.09 7.13
N MET A 62 -1.44 -8.72 5.85
CA MET A 62 -2.62 -8.88 5.02
C MET A 62 -2.85 -10.35 4.64
N LEU A 63 -1.80 -11.09 4.27
CA LEU A 63 -1.93 -12.50 3.93
C LEU A 63 -2.33 -13.36 5.12
N SER A 64 -1.90 -13.02 6.33
CA SER A 64 -2.25 -13.78 7.55
C SER A 64 -3.76 -13.85 7.81
N TYR A 65 -4.53 -12.84 7.37
CA TYR A 65 -5.99 -12.79 7.51
C TYR A 65 -6.73 -13.18 6.23
N MET A 66 -6.02 -13.51 5.15
CA MET A 66 -6.61 -13.96 3.90
C MET A 66 -6.92 -15.46 3.99
N TYR A 67 -8.09 -15.86 3.47
CA TYR A 67 -8.45 -17.27 3.32
C TYR A 67 -7.41 -18.02 2.48
N ASP A 68 -7.21 -19.30 2.75
CA ASP A 68 -6.13 -20.08 2.14
C ASP A 68 -6.23 -20.15 0.60
N ASP A 69 -7.46 -20.29 0.06
CA ASP A 69 -7.70 -20.33 -1.38
C ASP A 69 -7.36 -18.99 -2.05
N ASP A 70 -7.78 -17.88 -1.44
CA ASP A 70 -7.48 -16.52 -1.92
C ASP A 70 -5.97 -16.24 -1.84
N ARG A 71 -5.32 -16.67 -0.75
CA ARG A 71 -3.87 -16.53 -0.55
C ARG A 71 -3.10 -17.30 -1.62
N THR A 72 -3.51 -18.53 -1.91
CA THR A 72 -2.89 -19.39 -2.93
C THR A 72 -3.06 -18.79 -4.33
N ALA A 73 -4.26 -18.30 -4.64
CA ALA A 73 -4.54 -17.64 -5.91
C ALA A 73 -3.70 -16.36 -6.08
N PHE A 74 -3.59 -15.54 -5.02
CA PHE A 74 -2.74 -14.35 -5.02
C PHE A 74 -1.26 -14.70 -5.18
N GLN A 75 -0.77 -15.71 -4.47
CA GLN A 75 0.60 -16.20 -4.59
C GLN A 75 0.91 -16.69 -6.01
N ALA A 76 -0.02 -17.40 -6.65
CA ALA A 76 0.12 -17.84 -8.03
C ALA A 76 0.19 -16.63 -8.99
N LEU A 77 -0.70 -15.64 -8.82
CA LEU A 77 -0.66 -14.40 -9.60
C LEU A 77 0.67 -13.67 -9.44
N ALA A 78 1.18 -13.59 -8.21
CA ALA A 78 2.47 -12.98 -7.93
C ALA A 78 3.61 -13.71 -8.66
N VAL A 79 3.62 -15.04 -8.68
CA VAL A 79 4.61 -15.81 -9.48
C VAL A 79 4.49 -15.45 -10.97
N VAL A 80 3.28 -15.42 -11.54
CA VAL A 80 3.07 -15.04 -12.95
C VAL A 80 3.64 -13.65 -13.23
N CYS A 81 3.33 -12.66 -12.40
CA CYS A 81 3.83 -11.29 -12.53
C CYS A 81 5.36 -11.19 -12.39
N ALA A 82 6.00 -12.11 -11.65
CA ALA A 82 7.45 -12.10 -11.45
C ALA A 82 8.23 -12.42 -12.75
N TYR A 83 7.68 -13.32 -13.57
CA TYR A 83 8.27 -13.75 -14.84
C TYR A 83 7.71 -12.97 -16.05
N ALA A 84 6.47 -12.49 -15.96
CA ALA A 84 5.86 -11.72 -17.03
C ALA A 84 6.61 -10.40 -17.28
N PRO A 85 6.83 -10.01 -18.55
CA PRO A 85 7.35 -8.68 -18.87
C PRO A 85 6.31 -7.61 -18.52
N THR A 86 6.74 -6.40 -18.18
CA THR A 86 5.85 -5.31 -17.74
C THR A 86 4.65 -5.03 -18.67
N PRO A 87 4.77 -5.06 -20.01
CA PRO A 87 3.61 -4.93 -20.90
C PRO A 87 2.54 -6.01 -20.69
N LEU A 88 2.95 -7.24 -20.37
CA LEU A 88 2.01 -8.33 -20.10
C LEU A 88 1.30 -8.14 -18.75
N VAL A 89 2.03 -7.69 -17.73
CA VAL A 89 1.40 -7.34 -16.43
C VAL A 89 0.40 -6.20 -16.61
N ARG A 90 0.74 -5.18 -17.41
CA ARG A 90 -0.18 -4.11 -17.81
C ARG A 90 -1.42 -4.65 -18.52
N LEU A 91 -1.27 -5.62 -19.42
CA LEU A 91 -2.40 -6.24 -20.09
C LEU A 91 -3.31 -6.98 -19.10
N ILE A 92 -2.75 -7.76 -18.17
CA ILE A 92 -3.52 -8.45 -17.11
C ILE A 92 -4.33 -7.44 -16.30
N VAL A 93 -3.70 -6.36 -15.84
CA VAL A 93 -4.36 -5.31 -15.07
C VAL A 93 -5.41 -4.57 -15.92
N ALA A 94 -5.12 -4.28 -17.18
CA ALA A 94 -6.05 -3.63 -18.09
C ALA A 94 -7.28 -4.50 -18.38
N MET A 95 -7.11 -5.81 -18.57
CA MET A 95 -8.22 -6.75 -18.73
C MET A 95 -9.07 -6.86 -17.48
N ALA A 96 -8.44 -6.97 -16.29
CA ALA A 96 -9.16 -6.96 -15.02
C ALA A 96 -9.97 -5.66 -14.84
N ASN A 97 -9.39 -4.50 -15.18
CA ASN A 97 -10.07 -3.21 -15.11
C ASN A 97 -11.18 -3.07 -16.16
N ALA A 98 -11.03 -3.71 -17.32
CA ALA A 98 -12.02 -3.76 -18.39
C ALA A 98 -13.05 -4.90 -18.22
N ASN A 99 -13.29 -5.36 -16.98
CA ASN A 99 -14.17 -6.49 -16.67
C ASN A 99 -15.58 -6.39 -17.30
N ALA A 100 -16.14 -5.19 -17.46
CA ALA A 100 -17.45 -4.97 -18.07
C ALA A 100 -17.51 -5.29 -19.58
N LYS A 101 -16.36 -5.44 -20.25
CA LYS A 101 -16.27 -5.74 -21.69
C LYS A 101 -16.29 -7.25 -21.99
N PHE A 102 -16.19 -8.09 -20.97
CA PHE A 102 -16.22 -9.54 -21.13
C PHE A 102 -17.64 -10.08 -21.04
N PRO A 103 -17.98 -11.17 -21.75
CA PRO A 103 -19.23 -11.88 -21.54
C PRO A 103 -19.22 -12.60 -20.18
N GLU A 104 -20.40 -12.84 -19.62
CA GLU A 104 -20.52 -13.76 -18.48
C GLU A 104 -20.23 -15.20 -18.92
N PRO A 105 -19.53 -16.03 -18.12
CA PRO A 105 -19.12 -15.82 -16.71
C PRO A 105 -17.74 -15.17 -16.53
N LEU A 106 -17.02 -14.90 -17.62
CA LEU A 106 -15.66 -14.38 -17.59
C LEU A 106 -15.59 -12.97 -16.98
N ALA A 107 -16.64 -12.16 -17.19
CA ALA A 107 -16.78 -10.85 -16.54
C ALA A 107 -16.74 -10.96 -15.01
N GLY A 108 -17.42 -11.95 -14.43
CA GLY A 108 -17.36 -12.25 -13.00
C GLY A 108 -15.94 -12.52 -12.50
N LEU A 109 -15.18 -13.36 -13.21
CA LEU A 109 -13.79 -13.65 -12.88
C LEU A 109 -12.90 -12.39 -12.97
N MET A 110 -13.07 -11.59 -14.03
CA MET A 110 -12.30 -10.35 -14.19
C MET A 110 -12.65 -9.31 -13.11
N ARG A 111 -13.91 -9.24 -12.66
CA ARG A 111 -14.31 -8.39 -11.52
C ARG A 111 -13.63 -8.84 -10.24
N MET A 112 -13.61 -10.14 -9.95
CA MET A 112 -12.94 -10.68 -8.76
C MET A 112 -11.43 -10.45 -8.80
N ALA A 113 -10.79 -10.68 -9.94
CA ALA A 113 -9.38 -10.37 -10.14
C ALA A 113 -9.10 -8.87 -9.91
N ASN A 114 -9.95 -7.98 -10.45
CA ASN A 114 -9.80 -6.53 -10.26
C ASN A 114 -9.95 -6.11 -8.79
N LEU A 115 -10.92 -6.68 -8.07
CA LEU A 115 -11.12 -6.44 -6.65
C LEU A 115 -9.93 -6.94 -5.83
N GLY A 116 -9.45 -8.16 -6.10
CA GLY A 116 -8.28 -8.72 -5.41
C GLY A 116 -7.01 -7.92 -5.65
N ILE A 117 -6.68 -7.62 -6.92
CA ILE A 117 -5.48 -6.85 -7.28
C ILE A 117 -5.51 -5.46 -6.64
N LYS A 118 -6.62 -4.71 -6.81
CA LYS A 118 -6.71 -3.36 -6.26
C LYS A 118 -6.81 -3.37 -4.75
N GLY A 119 -7.51 -4.34 -4.16
CA GLY A 119 -7.61 -4.50 -2.72
C GLY A 119 -6.24 -4.66 -2.09
N VAL A 120 -5.46 -5.63 -2.56
CA VAL A 120 -4.10 -5.86 -2.04
C VAL A 120 -3.20 -4.63 -2.23
N VAL A 121 -3.11 -4.12 -3.45
CA VAL A 121 -2.16 -3.04 -3.77
C VAL A 121 -2.52 -1.74 -3.04
N HIS A 122 -3.80 -1.33 -3.06
CA HIS A 122 -4.19 -0.09 -2.38
C HIS A 122 -4.18 -0.21 -0.87
N SER A 123 -4.60 -1.36 -0.31
CA SER A 123 -4.51 -1.58 1.13
C SER A 123 -3.08 -1.44 1.59
N LEU A 124 -2.10 -2.05 0.91
CA LEU A 124 -0.70 -1.90 1.29
C LEU A 124 -0.22 -0.46 1.12
N TYR A 125 -0.44 0.14 -0.05
CA TYR A 125 0.08 1.47 -0.38
C TYR A 125 -0.42 2.56 0.58
N TYR A 126 -1.68 2.49 1.02
CA TYR A 126 -2.29 3.46 1.93
C TYR A 126 -2.39 3.00 3.41
N SER A 127 -1.94 1.80 3.76
CA SER A 127 -2.03 1.28 5.14
C SER A 127 -1.17 2.02 6.18
N ASN A 128 -0.35 2.99 5.77
CA ASN A 128 0.61 3.69 6.62
C ASN A 128 1.63 2.76 7.32
N LEU A 129 1.79 1.52 6.83
CA LEU A 129 2.73 0.54 7.34
C LEU A 129 4.14 0.83 6.81
N GLY A 130 4.74 1.91 7.31
CA GLY A 130 6.16 2.19 7.10
C GLY A 130 7.02 1.09 7.73
N VAL A 131 8.00 0.57 6.99
CA VAL A 131 8.92 -0.46 7.47
C VAL A 131 9.82 0.12 8.55
N ARG A 132 9.78 -0.45 9.77
CA ARG A 132 10.83 -0.27 10.78
C ARG A 132 12.01 -1.19 10.42
N LEU A 133 13.16 -0.61 10.06
CA LEU A 133 14.41 -1.38 9.99
C LEU A 133 14.83 -1.77 11.42
N GLY A 134 14.69 -3.06 11.78
CA GLY A 134 15.39 -3.67 12.91
C GLY A 134 14.70 -3.72 14.27
N GLU A 135 13.37 -3.58 14.36
CA GLU A 135 12.65 -3.70 15.64
C GLU A 135 11.62 -4.82 15.59
N GLU A 136 11.69 -5.74 16.55
CA GLU A 136 10.74 -6.82 16.77
C GLU A 136 9.32 -6.25 16.81
N LEU A 137 8.41 -6.85 16.04
CA LEU A 137 6.99 -6.48 15.96
C LEU A 137 6.29 -6.76 17.30
N THR A 138 6.56 -5.92 18.30
CA THR A 138 5.82 -5.92 19.57
C THR A 138 4.63 -4.99 19.43
N ASP A 139 3.46 -5.62 19.44
CA ASP A 139 2.12 -5.11 19.74
C ASP A 139 2.01 -3.62 20.03
N SER A 140 1.73 -2.80 19.00
CA SER A 140 1.00 -1.52 19.10
C SER A 140 0.99 -0.79 17.76
N PRO A 141 -0.17 -0.42 17.19
CA PRO A 141 -0.17 0.55 16.11
C PRO A 141 -1.08 1.73 16.42
N LEU A 142 -0.71 2.55 17.41
CA LEU A 142 -1.15 3.95 17.48
C LEU A 142 -0.09 4.92 18.02
N ILE A 143 1.14 4.49 18.28
CA ILE A 143 2.18 5.37 18.84
C ILE A 143 3.35 5.57 17.87
N ALA A 144 3.42 6.83 17.41
CA ALA A 144 4.58 7.64 17.04
C ALA A 144 5.63 7.04 16.10
N ARG A 145 5.89 7.74 14.99
CA ARG A 145 7.27 8.06 14.54
C ARG A 145 7.25 9.02 13.35
N GLY A 146 7.30 10.32 13.65
CA GLY A 146 8.26 11.19 12.97
C GLY A 146 9.61 11.02 13.69
N SER A 147 10.73 11.23 13.00
CA SER A 147 12.09 11.27 13.58
C SER A 147 12.90 9.96 13.65
N ASN A 148 12.71 8.97 12.77
CA ASN A 148 13.71 7.90 12.61
C ASN A 148 14.41 8.01 11.23
N PRO A 149 15.72 8.33 11.17
CA PRO A 149 16.45 8.51 9.92
C PRO A 149 16.61 7.22 9.10
N ASN A 150 16.30 6.05 9.69
CA ASN A 150 16.35 4.75 9.02
C ASN A 150 14.97 4.25 8.55
N GLN A 151 13.92 5.07 8.64
CA GLN A 151 12.57 4.72 8.21
C GLN A 151 12.28 5.39 6.87
N LEU A 152 11.88 4.60 5.86
CA LEU A 152 11.37 5.17 4.62
C LEU A 152 10.10 5.97 4.94
N PRO A 153 9.97 7.22 4.43
CA PRO A 153 8.80 8.03 4.68
C PRO A 153 7.57 7.30 4.16
N ASN A 154 6.55 7.15 5.01
CA ASN A 154 5.27 6.61 4.57
C ASN A 154 4.61 7.56 3.54
N ILE A 155 3.67 7.07 2.73
CA ILE A 155 3.08 7.90 1.66
C ILE A 155 2.47 9.19 2.20
N HIS A 156 1.90 9.16 3.41
CA HIS A 156 1.33 10.33 4.08
C HIS A 156 2.40 11.40 4.37
N GLN A 157 3.57 11.00 4.89
CA GLN A 157 4.72 11.87 5.06
C GLN A 157 5.25 12.38 3.72
N ALA A 158 5.28 11.53 2.68
CA ALA A 158 5.76 11.91 1.35
C ALA A 158 4.87 12.96 0.65
N ILE A 159 3.56 12.95 0.92
CA ILE A 159 2.60 13.94 0.40
C ILE A 159 2.37 15.13 1.33
N GLY A 160 3.13 15.24 2.43
CA GLY A 160 2.95 16.30 3.42
C GLY A 160 1.64 16.20 4.20
N TYR A 161 0.98 15.04 4.18
CA TYR A 161 -0.22 14.76 4.97
C TYR A 161 0.20 14.18 6.32
N GLU A 162 0.06 14.97 7.38
CA GLU A 162 0.27 14.49 8.74
C GLU A 162 -0.98 13.73 9.20
N THR A 163 -0.81 12.45 9.56
CA THR A 163 -1.92 11.57 9.99
C THR A 163 -2.33 11.79 11.45
N THR A 164 -1.59 12.63 12.18
CA THR A 164 -1.94 13.04 13.53
C THR A 164 -2.98 14.15 13.47
N ILE A 165 -4.00 14.03 14.30
CA ILE A 165 -4.89 15.18 14.57
C ILE A 165 -3.97 16.28 15.12
N ASN A 166 -3.89 17.41 14.42
CA ASN A 166 -3.27 18.59 14.99
C ASN A 166 -4.15 19.01 16.17
N GLN A 167 -3.74 18.60 17.37
CA GLN A 167 -4.49 18.78 18.61
C GLN A 167 -4.84 20.26 18.82
N GLU A 168 -3.91 21.16 18.49
CA GLU A 168 -4.07 22.61 18.60
C GLU A 168 -5.14 23.12 17.61
N ALA A 169 -5.13 22.63 16.37
CA ALA A 169 -6.16 22.96 15.37
C ALA A 169 -7.53 22.39 15.74
N TYR A 170 -7.58 21.19 16.35
CA TYR A 170 -8.81 20.57 16.82
C TYR A 170 -9.41 21.34 18.00
N GLU A 171 -8.60 21.69 18.99
CA GLU A 171 -9.01 22.49 20.15
C GLU A 171 -9.46 23.90 19.72
N ALA A 172 -8.78 24.53 18.76
CA ALA A 172 -9.20 25.80 18.19
C ALA A 172 -10.54 25.71 17.44
N ALA A 173 -10.77 24.62 16.70
CA ALA A 173 -12.04 24.37 16.02
C ALA A 173 -13.18 24.10 17.00
N LEU A 174 -12.91 23.38 18.10
CA LEU A 174 -13.86 23.17 19.20
C LEU A 174 -14.23 24.49 19.89
N ALA A 175 -13.24 25.31 20.23
CA ALA A 175 -13.48 26.62 20.83
C ALA A 175 -14.29 27.54 19.92
N ALA A 176 -14.03 27.50 18.60
CA ALA A 176 -14.81 28.25 17.61
C ALA A 176 -16.25 27.72 17.47
N ALA A 177 -16.46 26.40 17.56
CA ALA A 177 -17.78 25.78 17.51
C ALA A 177 -18.61 26.10 18.77
N ASP A 178 -18.00 26.05 19.95
CA ASP A 178 -18.65 26.40 21.22
C ASP A 178 -19.01 27.89 21.28
N ALA A 179 -18.18 28.77 20.69
CA ALA A 179 -18.49 30.19 20.57
C ALA A 179 -19.66 30.48 19.60
N GLN A 180 -19.88 29.60 18.61
CA GLN A 180 -20.99 29.73 17.64
C GLN A 180 -22.30 29.11 18.14
N ASN A 181 -22.24 28.15 19.07
CA ASN A 181 -23.42 27.50 19.62
C ASN A 181 -23.23 27.24 21.12
N PRO A 182 -23.30 28.29 21.96
CA PRO A 182 -23.11 28.16 23.39
C PRO A 182 -24.14 27.19 23.95
N ARG A 183 -23.66 26.15 24.62
CA ARG A 183 -24.53 25.22 25.35
C ARG A 183 -25.01 25.94 26.61
N ASP A 184 -26.28 26.31 26.63
CA ASP A 184 -27.01 26.78 27.82
C ASP A 184 -27.06 25.70 28.92
#